data_AF-A0A6G4WBY0-F1
#
_entry.id   AF-A0A6G4WBY0-F1
#
_cell.length_a   1.000
_cell.length_b   1.000
_cell.length_c   1.000
_cell.angle_alpha   90.00
_cell.angle_beta   90.00
_cell.angle_gamma   90.00
#
_symmetry.space_group_name_H-M   'P 1'
#
loop_
_entity.id
_entity.type
_entity.pdbx_description
1 polymer ?
#
loop_
_entity_poly.entity_id
_entity_poly.type
_entity_poly.pdbx_seq_one_letter_code
_entity_poly.pdbx_strand_id
1 'polypeptide(L)'
;MGLSGAALGALVAFALVYPNFAFAYCSEPSAPSCASDYGSFDDEWEFDRCKDDMEDYQSEVESFISCNNREAQEAVDQAQRANQAAAEEYSSAVDDFNNRTR
;
A
#
# COMPACT_ATOMS: atom_id res chain seq x y z
N MET A 1 45.42 -33.40 13.29
CA MET A 1 43.99 -33.53 13.63
C MET A 1 43.54 -32.21 14.26
N GLY A 2 42.65 -31.48 13.58
CA GLY A 2 41.76 -30.48 14.18
C GLY A 2 42.35 -29.12 14.59
N LEU A 3 42.60 -28.22 13.65
CA LEU A 3 42.51 -26.77 13.90
C LEU A 3 41.30 -26.26 13.09
N SER A 4 40.13 -26.29 13.73
CA SER A 4 38.86 -25.74 13.24
C SER A 4 38.30 -24.89 14.39
N GLY A 5 37.85 -23.66 14.23
CA GLY A 5 37.76 -22.82 13.05
C GLY A 5 37.45 -21.41 13.58
N ALA A 6 38.01 -20.40 12.94
CA ALA A 6 37.64 -19.01 13.21
C ALA A 6 36.21 -18.77 12.70
N ALA A 7 35.22 -19.11 13.52
CA ALA A 7 33.83 -18.67 13.34
C ALA A 7 33.60 -17.39 14.18
N LEU A 8 34.43 -16.38 13.92
CA LEU A 8 34.30 -15.03 14.48
C LEU A 8 34.21 -14.05 13.32
N GLY A 9 33.04 -13.94 12.73
CA GLY A 9 32.80 -12.94 11.70
C GLY A 9 31.67 -13.30 10.77
N ALA A 10 30.42 -13.05 11.21
CA ALA A 10 29.28 -12.65 10.37
C ALA A 10 27.94 -12.86 11.12
N LEU A 11 27.81 -12.40 12.37
CA LEU A 11 26.54 -12.47 13.11
C LEU A 11 25.93 -11.11 13.45
N VAL A 12 26.40 -10.02 12.83
CA VAL A 12 25.89 -8.67 13.11
C VAL A 12 25.74 -7.86 11.82
N ALA A 13 24.81 -8.25 10.95
CA ALA A 13 24.42 -7.41 9.80
C ALA A 13 23.00 -7.70 9.28
N PHE A 14 22.06 -8.13 10.14
CA PHE A 14 20.68 -8.42 9.71
C PHE A 14 19.64 -7.86 10.69
N ALA A 15 19.86 -6.66 11.21
CA ALA A 15 19.01 -6.08 12.26
C ALA A 15 18.38 -4.71 11.95
N LEU A 16 18.56 -4.10 10.76
CA LEU A 16 18.05 -2.74 10.52
C LEU A 16 17.46 -2.50 9.12
N VAL A 17 16.80 -3.51 8.53
CA VAL A 17 15.81 -3.25 7.48
C VAL A 17 14.45 -3.59 8.06
N TYR A 18 14.02 -2.83 9.06
CA TYR A 18 12.60 -2.73 9.35
C TYR A 18 12.03 -1.78 8.30
N PRO A 19 11.28 -2.28 7.30
CA PRO A 19 10.47 -1.38 6.52
C PRO A 19 9.54 -0.68 7.50
N ASN A 20 9.72 0.63 7.66
CA ASN A 20 8.72 1.49 8.27
C ASN A 20 7.51 1.48 7.32
N PHE A 21 6.73 0.41 7.34
CA PHE A 21 5.40 0.41 6.77
C PHE A 21 4.55 1.28 7.70
N ALA A 22 4.65 2.59 7.51
CA ALA A 22 3.55 3.47 7.87
C ALA A 22 2.40 3.06 6.95
N PHE A 23 1.56 2.13 7.43
CA PHE A 23 0.31 1.80 6.77
C PHE A 23 -0.58 3.04 6.90
N ALA A 24 -0.50 3.92 5.92
CA ALA A 24 -1.43 5.01 5.75
C ALA A 24 -2.73 4.41 5.22
N TYR A 25 -3.48 3.73 6.09
CA TYR A 25 -4.75 3.14 5.71
C TYR A 25 -5.70 4.24 5.22
N CYS A 26 -6.18 4.10 3.98
CA CYS A 26 -7.24 4.93 3.45
C CYS A 26 -8.47 4.77 4.33
N SER A 27 -8.85 5.82 5.05
CA SER A 27 -9.96 5.80 6.00
C SER A 27 -11.23 6.24 5.28
N GLU A 28 -12.23 5.37 5.24
CA GLU A 28 -13.52 5.68 4.62
C GLU A 28 -14.25 6.74 5.47
N PRO A 29 -14.64 7.89 4.90
CA PRO A 29 -15.38 8.91 5.62
C PRO A 29 -16.82 8.44 5.87
N SER A 30 -17.43 8.94 6.94
CA SER A 30 -18.82 8.65 7.29
C SER A 30 -19.72 9.78 6.83
N ALA A 31 -20.85 9.46 6.21
CA ALA A 31 -21.82 10.47 5.82
C ALA A 31 -22.33 11.25 7.05
N PRO A 32 -22.55 12.58 6.94
CA PRO A 32 -23.12 13.38 8.02
C PRO A 32 -24.56 12.93 8.31
N SER A 33 -25.00 13.04 9.56
CA SER A 33 -26.32 12.54 9.98
C SER A 33 -27.47 13.19 9.18
N CYS A 34 -27.31 14.48 8.87
CA CYS A 34 -28.29 15.27 8.12
C CYS A 34 -28.59 14.72 6.72
N ALA A 35 -27.69 13.94 6.13
CA ALA A 35 -27.92 13.30 4.83
C ALA A 35 -29.01 12.21 4.87
N SER A 36 -29.26 11.66 6.06
CA SER A 36 -30.21 10.56 6.29
C SER A 36 -31.37 10.92 7.23
N ASP A 37 -31.38 12.16 7.74
CA ASP A 37 -32.41 12.63 8.66
C ASP A 37 -33.77 12.72 7.95
N TYR A 38 -34.82 12.28 8.65
CA TYR A 38 -36.19 12.27 8.14
C TYR A 38 -36.89 13.58 8.52
N GLY A 39 -37.03 14.48 7.56
CA GLY A 39 -37.71 15.76 7.77
C GLY A 39 -37.25 16.83 6.79
N SER A 40 -37.90 17.99 6.85
CA SER A 40 -37.33 19.23 6.32
C SER A 40 -36.41 19.83 7.38
N PHE A 41 -35.43 20.60 6.96
CA PHE A 41 -34.68 21.48 7.86
C PHE A 41 -35.63 22.38 8.65
N ASP A 42 -35.34 22.55 9.93
CA ASP A 42 -36.13 23.39 10.85
C ASP A 42 -35.88 24.88 10.59
N ASP A 43 -34.68 25.24 10.15
CA ASP A 43 -34.29 26.60 9.79
C ASP A 43 -33.14 26.68 8.77
N GLU A 44 -32.82 27.89 8.33
CA GLU A 44 -31.76 28.17 7.34
C GLU A 44 -30.37 27.83 7.88
N TRP A 45 -30.13 27.95 9.18
CA TRP A 45 -28.83 27.63 9.78
C TRP A 45 -28.58 26.12 9.77
N GLU A 46 -29.60 25.31 10.03
CA GLU A 46 -29.48 23.85 9.94
C GLU A 46 -29.20 23.40 8.49
N PHE A 47 -29.89 24.01 7.52
CA PHE A 47 -29.64 23.75 6.11
C PHE A 47 -28.22 24.13 5.70
N ASP A 48 -27.78 25.35 6.01
CA ASP A 48 -26.45 25.84 5.64
C ASP A 48 -25.35 24.98 6.28
N ARG A 49 -25.52 24.61 7.55
CA ARG A 49 -24.59 23.72 8.23
C ARG A 49 -24.52 22.34 7.58
N CYS A 50 -25.68 21.73 7.28
CA CYS A 50 -25.68 20.44 6.61
C CYS A 50 -25.06 20.51 5.22
N LYS A 51 -25.27 21.61 4.50
CA LYS A 51 -24.63 21.84 3.22
C LYS A 51 -23.10 21.90 3.37
N ASP A 52 -22.59 22.65 4.34
CA ASP A 52 -21.15 22.71 4.62
C ASP A 52 -20.60 21.31 4.98
N ASP A 53 -21.29 20.57 5.86
CA ASP A 53 -20.91 19.19 6.23
C ASP A 53 -20.89 18.25 4.99
N MET A 54 -21.80 18.44 4.03
CA MET A 54 -21.84 17.67 2.78
C MET A 54 -20.70 18.05 1.81
N GLU A 55 -20.29 19.32 1.76
CA GLU A 55 -19.14 19.78 0.96
C GLU A 55 -17.82 19.24 1.54
N ASP A 56 -17.70 19.22 2.87
CA ASP A 56 -16.58 18.59 3.57
C ASP A 56 -16.56 17.07 3.31
N TYR A 57 -17.71 16.39 3.46
CA TYR A 57 -17.83 14.96 3.17
C TYR A 57 -17.43 14.62 1.72
N GLN A 58 -17.80 15.45 0.75
CA GLN A 58 -17.33 15.28 -0.63
C GLN A 58 -15.80 15.30 -0.72
N SER A 59 -15.17 16.29 -0.10
CA SER A 59 -13.70 16.45 -0.11
C SER A 59 -12.99 15.26 0.54
N GLU A 60 -13.58 14.71 1.61
CA GLU A 60 -13.07 13.50 2.27
C GLU A 60 -13.22 12.26 1.38
N VAL A 61 -14.35 12.09 0.68
CA VAL A 61 -14.57 10.99 -0.26
C VAL A 61 -13.57 11.04 -1.41
N GLU A 62 -13.33 12.21 -1.99
CA GLU A 62 -12.33 12.40 -3.05
C GLU A 62 -10.92 12.02 -2.57
N SER A 63 -10.59 12.42 -1.33
CA SER A 63 -9.32 12.06 -0.68
C SER A 63 -9.19 10.55 -0.46
N PHE A 64 -10.26 9.89 -0.02
CA PHE A 64 -10.31 8.45 0.15
C PHE A 64 -10.12 7.70 -1.17
N ILE A 65 -10.81 8.12 -2.23
CA ILE A 65 -10.67 7.53 -3.58
C ILE A 65 -9.23 7.69 -4.09
N SER A 66 -8.64 8.88 -3.94
CA SER A 66 -7.27 9.17 -4.35
C SER A 66 -6.26 8.28 -3.62
N CYS A 67 -6.45 8.08 -2.31
CA CYS A 67 -5.66 7.18 -1.50
C CYS A 67 -5.77 5.73 -2.00
N ASN A 68 -6.99 5.20 -2.14
CA ASN A 68 -7.21 3.83 -2.60
C ASN A 68 -6.60 3.57 -3.98
N ASN A 69 -6.73 4.52 -4.91
CA ASN A 69 -6.15 4.39 -6.24
C ASN A 69 -4.62 4.33 -6.20
N ARG A 70 -3.98 5.04 -5.27
CA ARG A 70 -2.53 4.99 -5.08
C ARG A 70 -2.09 3.64 -4.53
N GLU A 71 -2.74 3.16 -3.46
CA GLU A 71 -2.40 1.86 -2.88
C GLU A 71 -2.60 0.71 -3.88
N ALA A 72 -3.69 0.75 -4.66
CA ALA A 72 -3.94 -0.22 -5.71
C ALA A 72 -2.85 -0.21 -6.80
N GLN A 73 -2.43 0.99 -7.25
CA GLN A 73 -1.35 1.12 -8.22
C GLN A 73 -0.01 0.63 -7.66
N GLU A 74 0.32 0.96 -6.42
CA GLU A 74 1.54 0.47 -5.76
C GLU A 74 1.57 -1.06 -5.66
N ALA A 75 0.44 -1.69 -5.37
CA ALA A 75 0.32 -3.15 -5.35
C ALA A 75 0.51 -3.76 -6.75
N VAL A 76 -0.08 -3.15 -7.79
CA VAL A 76 0.11 -3.58 -9.19
C VAL A 76 1.57 -3.45 -9.61
N ASP A 77 2.22 -2.32 -9.31
CA ASP A 77 3.63 -2.08 -9.64
C ASP A 77 4.55 -3.10 -8.95
N GLN A 78 4.28 -3.41 -7.68
CA GLN A 78 5.03 -4.43 -6.94
C GLN A 78 4.88 -5.81 -7.59
N ALA A 79 3.66 -6.20 -7.95
CA ALA A 79 3.41 -7.46 -8.64
C ALA A 79 4.11 -7.51 -10.00
N GLN A 80 4.09 -6.42 -10.78
CA GLN A 80 4.78 -6.34 -12.05
C GLN A 80 6.30 -6.52 -11.91
N ARG A 81 6.93 -5.83 -10.94
CA ARG A 81 8.37 -5.98 -10.67
C ARG A 81 8.72 -7.42 -10.26
N ALA A 82 7.90 -8.05 -9.43
CA ALA A 82 8.09 -9.44 -9.03
C ALA A 82 7.98 -10.41 -10.22
N ASN A 83 6.98 -10.21 -11.09
CA ASN A 83 6.82 -11.00 -12.31
C ASN A 83 8.00 -10.84 -13.27
N GLN A 84 8.48 -9.61 -13.46
CA GLN A 84 9.64 -9.35 -14.31
C GLN A 84 10.89 -10.04 -13.76
N ALA A 85 11.18 -9.91 -12.47
CA ALA A 85 12.32 -10.57 -11.84
C ALA A 85 12.25 -12.10 -11.98
N ALA A 86 11.07 -12.69 -11.83
CA ALA A 86 10.87 -14.14 -12.02
C ALA A 86 11.12 -14.58 -13.48
N ALA A 87 10.68 -13.77 -14.45
CA ALA A 87 10.90 -14.05 -15.88
C ALA A 87 12.39 -13.93 -16.27
N GLU A 88 13.09 -12.95 -15.73
CA GLU A 88 14.54 -12.75 -15.91
C GLU A 88 15.34 -13.92 -15.32
N GLU A 89 15.01 -14.33 -14.08
CA GLU A 89 15.63 -15.47 -13.41
C GLU A 89 15.41 -16.77 -14.20
N TYR A 90 14.19 -17.01 -14.68
CA TYR A 90 13.90 -18.17 -15.53
C TYR A 90 14.74 -18.17 -16.81
N SER A 91 14.83 -17.03 -17.50
CA SER A 91 15.60 -16.92 -18.74
C SER A 91 17.09 -17.18 -18.50
N SER A 92 17.64 -16.61 -17.43
CA SER A 92 19.02 -16.86 -16.98
C SER A 92 19.27 -18.35 -16.71
N ALA A 93 18.36 -19.01 -15.99
CA ALA A 93 18.47 -20.44 -15.69
C ALA A 93 18.43 -21.32 -16.96
N VAL A 94 17.59 -20.95 -17.93
CA VAL A 94 17.52 -21.63 -19.24
C VAL A 94 18.83 -21.46 -20.02
N ASP A 95 19.41 -20.26 -20.03
CA ASP A 95 20.68 -20.00 -20.71
C ASP A 95 21.83 -20.80 -20.10
N ASP A 96 21.91 -20.82 -18.77
CA ASP A 96 22.88 -21.63 -18.02
C ASP A 96 22.75 -23.13 -18.31
N PHE A 97 21.51 -23.64 -18.36
CA PHE A 97 21.24 -25.02 -18.71
C PHE A 97 21.73 -25.34 -20.14
N ASN A 98 21.33 -24.52 -21.12
CA ASN A 98 21.70 -24.72 -22.51
C ASN A 98 23.22 -24.70 -22.72
N ASN A 99 23.94 -23.82 -22.01
CA ASN A 99 25.40 -23.74 -22.06
C ASN A 99 26.09 -24.98 -21.50
N ARG A 100 25.50 -25.68 -20.52
CA ARG A 100 26.08 -26.93 -19.96
C ARG A 100 25.85 -28.15 -20.85
N THR A 101 24.87 -28.10 -21.73
CA THR A 101 24.50 -29.20 -22.63
C THR A 101 25.15 -29.14 -24.01
N ARG A 102 25.90 -28.06 -24.31
CA ARG A 102 26.70 -27.89 -25.52
C ARG A 102 28.13 -28.36 -25.29
#